data_AF-A0AAT9HGR0-F1
#
_entry.id   AF-A0AAT9HGR0-F1
#
_cell.length_a   1.000
_cell.length_b   1.000
_cell.length_c   1.000
_cell.angle_alpha   90.00
_cell.angle_beta   90.00
_cell.angle_gamma   90.00
#
_symmetry.space_group_name_H-M   'P 1'
#
loop_
_entity.id
_entity.type
_entity.pdbx_description
1 polymer ?
#
loop_
_entity_poly.entity_id
_entity_poly.type
_entity_poly.pdbx_seq_one_letter_code
_entity_poly.pdbx_strand_id
1 'polypeptide(L)' 'MTARTLVRDLLLQADRLDPEAVADRGLVTLLPGEEVTIGVRGWKTPDADTARSALYCVEPTR' A
#
# COMPACT_ATOMS: atom_id res chain seq x y z
N MET A 1 7.32 3.41 -1.79
CA MET A 1 6.97 2.83 -3.12
C MET A 1 6.92 3.97 -4.10
N THR A 2 7.67 3.88 -5.20
CA THR A 2 7.73 4.95 -6.20
C THR A 2 6.92 4.56 -7.43
N ALA A 3 6.01 5.43 -7.85
CA ALA A 3 5.17 5.21 -9.01
C ALA A 3 5.94 5.47 -10.32
N ARG A 4 5.91 4.52 -11.27
CA ARG A 4 6.47 4.70 -12.63
C ARG A 4 5.42 5.13 -13.65
N THR A 5 4.17 4.83 -13.36
CA THR A 5 2.96 5.24 -14.09
C THR A 5 1.97 5.82 -13.09
N LEU A 6 0.83 6.35 -13.56
CA LEU A 6 -0.27 6.68 -12.65
C LEU A 6 -0.67 5.44 -11.86
N VAL A 7 -0.72 5.56 -10.52
CA VAL A 7 -1.27 4.56 -9.62
C VAL A 7 -2.49 5.16 -8.95
N ARG A 8 -3.67 4.65 -9.30
CA ARG A 8 -4.95 5.13 -8.78
C ARG A 8 -5.37 4.29 -7.59
N ASP A 9 -5.85 4.97 -6.54
CA ASP A 9 -6.47 4.34 -5.37
C ASP A 9 -5.58 3.24 -4.74
N LEU A 10 -4.28 3.55 -4.59
CA LEU A 10 -3.33 2.67 -3.91
C LEU A 10 -3.73 2.53 -2.43
N LEU A 11 -3.83 1.29 -1.98
CA LEU A 11 -4.16 0.90 -0.61
C LEU A 11 -3.19 -0.18 -0.13
N LEU A 12 -2.75 -0.06 1.12
CA LEU A 12 -2.20 -1.19 1.87
C LEU A 12 -3.30 -1.77 2.76
N GLN A 13 -3.70 -3.00 2.47
CA GLN A 13 -4.75 -3.70 3.23
C GLN A 13 -4.16 -4.25 4.54
N ALA A 14 -4.14 -3.43 5.60
CA ALA A 14 -3.46 -3.75 6.85
C ALA A 14 -3.96 -5.04 7.51
N ASP A 15 -5.25 -5.34 7.40
CA ASP A 15 -5.89 -6.57 7.88
C ASP A 15 -5.34 -7.86 7.24
N ARG A 16 -4.72 -7.76 6.06
CA ARG A 16 -4.03 -8.88 5.41
C ARG A 16 -2.61 -9.11 5.93
N LEU A 17 -2.06 -8.16 6.70
CA LEU A 17 -0.73 -8.25 7.32
C LEU A 17 -0.79 -8.90 8.70
N ASP A 18 -1.72 -8.43 9.55
CA ASP A 18 -1.97 -8.92 10.91
C ASP A 18 -3.36 -8.42 11.36
N PRO A 19 -4.14 -9.20 12.13
CA PRO A 19 -5.42 -8.75 12.68
C PRO A 19 -5.35 -7.46 13.52
N GLU A 20 -4.21 -7.17 14.16
CA GLU A 20 -3.98 -5.93 14.94
C GLU A 20 -3.35 -4.81 14.10
N ALA A 21 -3.06 -5.05 12.82
CA ALA A 21 -2.35 -4.08 12.00
C ALA A 21 -3.23 -2.88 11.61
N VAL A 22 -2.65 -1.69 11.72
CA VAL A 22 -3.28 -0.42 11.34
C VAL A 22 -2.32 0.39 10.50
N ALA A 23 -2.73 0.70 9.27
CA ALA A 23 -2.04 1.65 8.40
C ALA A 23 -2.40 3.10 8.79
N ASP A 24 -1.43 4.01 8.73
CA ASP A 24 -1.63 5.43 9.01
C ASP A 24 -2.18 6.23 7.81
N ARG A 25 -2.30 5.58 6.65
CA ARG A 25 -2.78 6.14 5.39
C ARG A 25 -3.93 5.31 4.85
N GLY A 26 -4.92 6.00 4.27
CA GLY A 26 -5.94 5.38 3.44
C GLY A 26 -5.55 5.37 1.96
N LEU A 27 -6.55 5.45 1.09
CA LEU A 27 -6.35 5.53 -0.36
C LEU A 27 -5.48 6.72 -0.75
N VAL A 28 -4.48 6.47 -1.59
CA VAL A 28 -3.60 7.48 -2.16
C VAL A 28 -3.49 7.30 -3.67
N THR A 29 -3.47 8.42 -4.41
CA THR A 29 -3.14 8.42 -5.83
C THR A 29 -1.73 8.94 -6.00
N LEU A 30 -0.93 8.26 -6.82
CA LEU A 30 0.45 8.66 -7.14
C LEU A 30 0.60 8.94 -8.62
N LEU A 31 1.16 10.09 -8.95
CA LEU A 31 1.62 10.42 -10.29
C LEU A 31 2.99 9.79 -10.58
N PRO A 32 3.41 9.69 -11.86
CA PRO A 32 4.74 9.21 -12.21
C PRO A 32 5.84 10.02 -11.50
N GLY A 33 6.72 9.32 -10.78
CA GLY A 33 7.81 9.90 -9.99
C GLY A 33 7.46 10.20 -8.54
N GLU A 34 6.18 10.18 -8.16
CA GLU A 34 5.78 10.36 -6.76
C GLU A 34 6.05 9.10 -5.93
N GLU A 35 6.28 9.32 -4.64
CA GLU A 35 6.51 8.27 -3.66
C GLU A 35 5.62 8.44 -2.44
N VAL A 36 5.20 7.31 -1.89
CA VAL A 36 4.58 7.24 -0.57
C VAL A 36 5.29 6.22 0.32
N THR A 37 5.35 6.58 1.61
CA THR A 37 5.65 5.69 2.73
C THR A 37 4.41 5.58 3.60
N ILE A 38 3.98 4.34 3.86
CA ILE A 38 2.83 4.02 4.70
C ILE A 38 3.36 3.40 5.98
N GLY A 39 3.07 4.03 7.12
CA GLY A 39 3.40 3.49 8.44
C GLY A 39 2.37 2.44 8.85
N VAL A 40 2.85 1.31 9.36
CA VAL A 40 2.00 0.24 9.90
C VAL A 40 2.36 0.00 11.35
N ARG A 41 1.35 0.04 12.23
CA ARG A 41 1.47 -0.38 13.64
C ARG A 41 0.76 -1.72 13.82
N GLY A 42 1.11 -2.48 14.86
CA GLY A 42 0.46 -3.76 15.18
C GLY A 42 0.95 -4.96 14.35
N TRP A 43 1.75 -4.74 13.30
CA TRP A 43 2.34 -5.81 12.50
C TRP A 43 3.66 -6.30 13.10
N LYS A 44 3.62 -7.43 13.81
CA LYS A 44 4.72 -7.89 14.69
C LYS A 44 5.89 -8.54 13.96
N THR A 45 5.63 -9.15 12.81
CA THR A 45 6.65 -9.83 12.00
C THR A 45 6.62 -9.30 10.56
N PRO A 46 7.17 -8.09 10.32
CA PRO A 46 7.16 -7.49 8.99
C PRO A 46 7.97 -8.30 7.98
N ASP A 47 7.37 -8.57 6.83
CA ASP A 47 8.03 -9.21 5.71
C ASP A 47 7.61 -8.56 4.38
N ALA A 48 8.55 -8.48 3.45
CA ALA A 48 8.35 -7.69 2.24
C ALA A 48 7.35 -8.33 1.26
N ASP A 49 7.22 -9.67 1.26
CA ASP A 49 6.36 -10.36 0.30
C ASP A 49 4.89 -10.29 0.71
N THR A 50 4.59 -10.42 2.00
CA THR A 50 3.26 -10.16 2.57
C THR A 50 2.87 -8.70 2.34
N ALA A 51 3.76 -7.73 2.60
CA ALA A 51 3.50 -6.33 2.27
C ALA A 51 3.10 -6.13 0.80
N ARG A 52 3.85 -6.72 -0.14
CA ARG A 52 3.53 -6.64 -1.57
C ARG A 52 2.19 -7.29 -1.90
N SER A 53 1.91 -8.45 -1.32
CA SER A 53 0.65 -9.18 -1.55
C SER A 53 -0.59 -8.47 -0.99
N ALA A 54 -0.40 -7.57 -0.02
CA ALA A 54 -1.45 -6.78 0.60
C ALA A 54 -1.66 -5.40 -0.07
N LEU A 55 -0.87 -5.07 -1.10
CA LEU A 55 -1.09 -3.87 -1.90
C LEU A 55 -2.20 -4.10 -2.91
N TYR A 56 -3.07 -3.11 -3.02
CA TYR A 56 -4.11 -3.04 -4.03
C TYR A 56 -4.08 -1.68 -4.70
N CYS A 57 -4.32 -1.63 -6.00
CA CYS A 57 -4.62 -0.41 -6.73
C CYS A 57 -5.62 -0.71 -7.84
N VAL A 58 -6.26 0.34 -8.35
CA VAL A 58 -7.14 0.22 -9.52
C VAL A 58 -6.29 0.23 -10.77
N GLU A 59 -6.40 -0.82 -11.58
CA GLU A 59 -5.86 -0.83 -12.94
C GLU A 59 -6.46 0.34 -13.73
N PRO A 60 -5.65 1.17 -14.41
CA PRO A 60 -6.17 2.20 -15.28
C PRO A 60 -7.05 1.56 -16.36
N THR A 61 -8.30 2.01 -16.46
CA THR A 61 -9.16 1.64 -17.59
C THR A 61 -8.48 2.08 -18.88
N ARG A 62 -8.19 1.10 -19.74
CA ARG A 62 -7.55 1.29 -21.05
C ARG A 62 -8.36 2.23 -21.95
#